data_AF-A0A9R1CAG6-F1
#
_entry.id   AF-A0A9R1CAG6-F1
#
_cell.length_a   1.000
_cell.length_b   1.000
_cell.length_c   1.000
_cell.angle_alpha   90.00
_cell.angle_beta   90.00
_cell.angle_gamma   90.00
#
_symmetry.space_group_name_H-M   'P 1'
#
loop_
_entity.id
_entity.type
_entity.pdbx_description
1 polymer ?
#
loop_
_entity_poly.entity_id
_entity_poly.type
_entity_poly.pdbx_seq_one_letter_code
_entity_poly.pdbx_strand_id
1 'polypeptide(L)'
;MELLCKAMLYAAEKIARENGYILVAQEKRFADKDNFWGNVAAALMYARDNGYQKRLSYQYFKYIYPQFEEDRNEKSPVPKIELDLHFGSPRMTFYAHDDAGSCCLTYKRETHKFSEAQVFGDLGFPRAELCKEYIEEYIREHSDSRNQ
;
A
#
# COMPACT_ATOMS: atom_id res chain seq x y z
N MET A 1 -3.86 3.69 -13.11
CA MET A 1 -4.11 3.44 -11.69
C MET A 1 -4.61 2.04 -11.44
N GLU A 2 -5.62 1.56 -12.18
CA GLU A 2 -6.22 0.24 -11.95
C GLU A 2 -5.21 -0.93 -11.98
N LEU A 3 -4.26 -0.96 -12.93
CA LEU A 3 -3.25 -2.02 -13.01
C LEU A 3 -2.35 -2.06 -11.77
N LEU A 4 -1.83 -0.90 -11.36
CA LEU A 4 -0.96 -0.79 -10.20
C LEU A 4 -1.70 -1.21 -8.92
N CYS A 5 -2.96 -0.79 -8.75
CA CYS A 5 -3.78 -1.23 -7.62
C CYS A 5 -3.93 -2.75 -7.61
N LYS A 6 -4.20 -3.39 -8.75
CA LYS A 6 -4.27 -4.86 -8.86
C LYS A 6 -2.93 -5.52 -8.53
N ALA A 7 -1.81 -4.95 -8.98
CA ALA A 7 -0.48 -5.47 -8.70
C ALA A 7 -0.09 -5.38 -7.21
N MET A 8 -0.33 -4.22 -6.58
CA MET A 8 -0.11 -4.04 -5.15
C MET A 8 -1.01 -4.95 -4.34
N LEU A 9 -2.25 -5.19 -4.80
CA LEU A 9 -3.17 -6.11 -4.16
C LEU A 9 -2.69 -7.55 -4.22
N TYR A 10 -2.26 -7.98 -5.39
CA TYR A 10 -1.69 -9.30 -5.60
C TYR A 10 -0.49 -9.51 -4.67
N ALA A 11 0.45 -8.56 -4.61
CA ALA A 11 1.59 -8.63 -3.73
C ALA A 11 1.18 -8.71 -2.25
N ALA A 12 0.24 -7.88 -1.82
CA ALA A 12 -0.27 -7.89 -0.45
C ALA A 12 -0.97 -9.21 -0.10
N GLU A 13 -1.78 -9.76 -1.00
CA GLU A 13 -2.47 -11.02 -0.79
C GLU A 13 -1.50 -12.20 -0.73
N LYS A 14 -0.50 -12.22 -1.61
CA LYS A 14 0.56 -13.26 -1.62
C LYS A 14 1.31 -13.28 -0.29
N ILE A 15 1.83 -12.11 0.12
CA ILE A 15 2.55 -11.97 1.40
C ILE A 15 1.63 -12.30 2.59
N ALA A 16 0.37 -11.84 2.55
CA ALA A 16 -0.59 -12.10 3.61
C ALA A 16 -0.84 -13.61 3.80
N ARG A 17 -1.12 -14.33 2.71
CA ARG A 17 -1.38 -15.78 2.73
C ARG A 17 -0.16 -16.57 3.21
N GLU A 18 1.03 -16.22 2.73
CA GLU A 18 2.28 -16.90 3.10
C GLU A 18 2.65 -16.72 4.57
N ASN A 19 2.21 -15.61 5.19
CA ASN A 19 2.59 -15.24 6.56
C ASN A 19 1.43 -15.24 7.56
N GLY A 20 0.24 -15.73 7.18
CA GLY A 20 -0.92 -15.88 8.07
C GLY A 20 -1.64 -14.58 8.44
N TYR A 21 -1.54 -13.52 7.62
CA TYR A 21 -2.32 -12.31 7.82
C TYR A 21 -3.75 -12.47 7.30
N ILE A 22 -4.71 -11.83 7.97
CA ILE A 22 -6.13 -11.88 7.62
C ILE A 22 -6.62 -10.53 7.10
N LEU A 23 -7.47 -10.56 6.07
CA LEU A 23 -8.11 -9.36 5.52
C LEU A 23 -9.15 -8.81 6.51
N VAL A 24 -9.05 -7.53 6.85
CA VAL A 24 -10.01 -6.86 7.77
C VAL A 24 -10.70 -5.65 7.16
N ALA A 25 -10.18 -5.09 6.06
CA ALA A 25 -10.81 -4.00 5.36
C ALA A 25 -10.50 -4.02 3.87
N GLN A 26 -11.51 -3.79 3.05
CA GLN A 26 -11.43 -3.58 1.61
C GLN A 26 -12.55 -2.61 1.21
N GLU A 27 -12.20 -1.38 0.85
CA GLU A 27 -13.20 -0.36 0.54
C GLU A 27 -12.63 0.76 -0.32
N LYS A 28 -13.52 1.50 -0.98
CA LYS A 28 -13.15 2.73 -1.69
C LYS A 28 -13.16 3.90 -0.71
N ARG A 29 -12.03 4.58 -0.57
CA ARG A 29 -11.87 5.78 0.26
C ARG A 29 -11.67 7.03 -0.59
N PHE A 30 -11.76 8.18 0.06
CA PHE A 30 -11.53 9.48 -0.55
C PHE A 30 -10.49 10.26 0.26
N ALA A 31 -9.50 10.81 -0.44
CA ALA A 31 -8.34 11.46 0.16
C ALA A 31 -8.68 12.77 0.90
N ASP A 32 -9.81 13.41 0.57
CA ASP A 32 -10.33 14.60 1.25
C ASP A 32 -10.90 14.31 2.66
N LYS A 33 -11.16 13.04 2.97
CA LYS A 33 -11.64 12.57 4.29
C LYS A 33 -10.57 11.79 5.06
N ASP A 34 -9.32 11.83 4.60
CA ASP A 34 -8.23 11.08 5.20
C ASP A 34 -7.74 11.78 6.49
N ASN A 35 -7.30 10.99 7.47
CA ASN A 35 -6.70 11.52 8.70
C ASN A 35 -5.30 12.08 8.43
N PHE A 36 -4.63 11.64 7.36
CA PHE A 36 -3.33 12.16 6.97
C PHE A 36 -3.47 13.44 6.14
N TRP A 37 -3.02 14.58 6.71
CA TRP A 37 -3.11 15.90 6.07
C TRP A 37 -2.50 15.97 4.66
N GLY A 38 -1.45 15.17 4.40
CA GLY A 38 -0.79 15.12 3.09
C GLY A 38 -1.73 14.62 1.99
N ASN A 39 -2.63 13.69 2.31
CA ASN A 39 -3.65 13.21 1.37
C ASN A 39 -4.75 14.25 1.15
N VAL A 40 -5.13 14.96 2.20
CA VAL A 40 -6.10 16.07 2.11
C VAL A 40 -5.56 17.17 1.18
N ALA A 41 -4.29 17.57 1.37
CA ALA A 41 -3.62 18.54 0.51
C ALA A 41 -3.59 18.08 -0.97
N ALA A 42 -3.23 16.82 -1.22
CA ALA A 42 -3.22 16.25 -2.55
C ALA A 42 -4.63 16.19 -3.18
N ALA A 43 -5.68 15.96 -2.38
CA ALA A 43 -7.06 15.97 -2.85
C ALA A 43 -7.50 17.37 -3.31
N LEU A 44 -7.12 18.42 -2.58
CA LEU A 44 -7.41 19.81 -2.95
C LEU A 44 -6.70 20.20 -4.25
N MET A 45 -5.43 19.83 -4.40
CA MET A 45 -4.68 20.04 -5.64
C MET A 45 -5.32 19.29 -6.81
N TYR A 46 -5.70 18.03 -6.61
CA TYR A 46 -6.39 17.25 -7.63
C TYR A 46 -7.71 17.88 -8.08
N ALA A 47 -8.53 18.35 -7.13
CA ALA A 47 -9.79 19.03 -7.42
C ALA A 47 -9.56 20.34 -8.19
N ARG A 48 -8.54 21.12 -7.83
CA ARG A 48 -8.17 22.33 -8.59
C ARG A 48 -7.80 22.00 -10.03
N ASP A 49 -6.97 20.98 -10.24
CA ASP A 49 -6.40 20.66 -11.55
C ASP A 49 -7.40 19.91 -12.47
N ASN A 50 -8.44 19.27 -11.90
CA ASN A 50 -9.39 18.43 -12.64
C ASN A 50 -10.84 18.91 -12.57
N GLY A 51 -11.11 20.03 -11.87
CA GLY A 51 -12.42 20.59 -11.59
C GLY A 51 -12.93 20.23 -10.18
N TYR A 52 -13.42 21.24 -9.45
CA TYR A 52 -13.78 21.14 -8.01
C TYR A 52 -14.85 20.09 -7.66
N GLN A 53 -15.58 19.56 -8.66
CA GLN A 53 -16.55 18.48 -8.49
C GLN A 53 -15.88 17.09 -8.41
N LYS A 54 -14.62 16.96 -8.85
CA LYS A 54 -13.91 15.67 -8.86
C LYS A 54 -13.18 15.46 -7.54
N ARG A 55 -13.29 14.23 -7.02
CA ARG A 55 -12.67 13.80 -5.77
C ARG A 55 -11.61 12.76 -6.04
N LEU A 56 -10.46 12.90 -5.37
CA LEU A 56 -9.41 11.89 -5.42
C LEU A 56 -9.82 10.68 -4.57
N SER A 57 -10.27 9.62 -5.22
CA SER A 57 -10.59 8.35 -4.57
C SER A 57 -9.49 7.32 -4.77
N TYR A 58 -9.36 6.41 -3.82
CA TYR A 58 -8.43 5.29 -3.88
C TYR A 58 -9.08 4.03 -3.31
N GLN A 59 -8.55 2.87 -3.69
CA GLN A 59 -8.95 1.61 -3.08
C GLN A 59 -8.04 1.34 -1.89
N TYR A 60 -8.65 1.18 -0.72
CA TYR A 60 -7.99 0.89 0.54
C TYR A 60 -8.09 -0.60 0.87
N PHE A 61 -7.01 -1.16 1.40
CA PHE A 61 -6.98 -2.51 1.91
C PHE A 61 -6.14 -2.61 3.16
N LYS A 62 -6.55 -3.49 4.09
CA LYS A 62 -5.78 -3.79 5.28
C LYS A 62 -5.87 -5.26 5.63
N TYR A 63 -4.70 -5.88 5.73
CA TYR A 63 -4.48 -7.15 6.38
C TYR A 63 -3.81 -6.93 7.74
N ILE A 64 -4.13 -7.75 8.73
CA ILE A 64 -3.48 -7.74 10.05
C ILE A 64 -3.02 -9.15 10.42
N TYR A 65 -1.96 -9.23 11.23
CA TYR A 65 -1.61 -10.48 11.89
C TYR A 65 -2.45 -10.61 13.17
N PRO A 66 -3.20 -11.70 13.36
CA PRO A 66 -3.93 -11.92 14.61
C PRO A 66 -2.95 -12.02 15.79
N GLN A 67 -3.19 -11.25 16.85
CA GLN A 67 -2.40 -11.30 18.08
C GLN A 67 -3.35 -11.39 19.27
N PHE A 68 -2.99 -12.19 20.27
CA PHE A 68 -3.65 -12.12 21.57
C PHE A 68 -3.23 -10.83 22.29
N GLU A 69 -4.09 -10.32 23.18
CA GLU A 69 -3.79 -9.07 23.91
C GLU A 69 -2.50 -9.17 24.74
N GLU A 70 -2.21 -10.35 25.26
CA GLU A 70 -1.01 -10.66 26.05
C GLU A 70 0.29 -10.56 25.25
N ASP A 71 0.22 -10.82 23.94
CA ASP A 71 1.38 -10.76 23.02
C ASP A 71 1.60 -9.35 22.44
N ARG A 72 0.66 -8.43 22.69
CA ARG A 72 0.66 -7.11 22.07
C ARG A 72 1.63 -6.18 22.79
N ASN A 73 2.75 -5.88 22.15
CA ASN A 73 3.60 -4.79 22.57
C ASN A 73 2.98 -3.44 22.18
N GLU A 74 2.47 -2.69 23.15
CA GLU A 74 1.85 -1.36 22.92
C GLU A 74 2.80 -0.33 22.27
N LYS A 75 4.12 -0.56 22.37
CA LYS A 75 5.14 0.33 21.78
C LYS A 75 5.47 -0.03 20.33
N SER A 76 5.12 -1.23 19.88
CA SER A 76 5.37 -1.68 18.50
C SER A 76 4.17 -1.38 17.61
N PRO A 77 4.40 -1.01 16.33
CA PRO A 77 3.32 -0.94 15.36
C PRO A 77 2.61 -2.30 15.25
N VAL A 78 1.28 -2.27 15.14
CA VAL A 78 0.51 -3.50 14.89
C VAL A 78 0.92 -4.08 13.53
N PRO A 79 1.34 -5.36 13.46
CA PRO A 79 1.70 -6.00 12.21
C PRO A 79 0.55 -5.92 11.20
N LYS A 80 0.86 -5.43 10.00
CA LYS A 80 -0.14 -5.19 8.96
C LYS A 80 0.48 -5.20 7.58
N ILE A 81 -0.37 -5.47 6.59
CA ILE A 81 -0.10 -5.13 5.19
C ILE A 81 -1.23 -4.21 4.74
N GLU A 82 -0.90 -3.00 4.32
CA GLU A 82 -1.89 -1.96 4.07
C GLU A 82 -1.61 -1.27 2.73
N LEU A 83 -2.65 -1.09 1.94
CA LEU A 83 -2.63 -0.27 0.73
C LEU A 83 -3.44 1.00 1.00
N ASP A 84 -2.77 2.14 0.89
CA ASP A 84 -3.34 3.46 1.13
C ASP A 84 -2.77 4.52 0.19
N LEU A 85 -2.92 5.80 0.57
CA LEU A 85 -2.25 6.92 -0.08
C LEU A 85 -1.25 7.57 0.88
N HIS A 86 -0.17 8.07 0.30
CA HIS A 86 0.77 8.97 0.97
C HIS A 86 1.05 10.16 0.08
N PHE A 87 0.66 11.35 0.52
CA PHE A 87 0.69 12.58 -0.29
C PHE A 87 0.01 12.38 -1.67
N GLY A 88 -1.11 11.67 -1.69
CA GLY A 88 -1.86 11.37 -2.91
C GLY A 88 -1.23 10.30 -3.83
N SER A 89 -0.10 9.73 -3.45
CA SER A 89 0.56 8.64 -4.17
C SER A 89 0.21 7.28 -3.57
N PRO A 90 -0.07 6.25 -4.37
CA PRO A 90 -0.28 4.89 -3.88
C PRO A 90 0.89 4.41 -3.02
N ARG A 91 0.58 3.88 -1.84
CA ARG A 91 1.58 3.33 -0.93
C ARG A 91 1.15 1.95 -0.43
N MET A 92 2.12 1.05 -0.39
CA MET A 92 2.00 -0.25 0.28
C MET A 92 2.87 -0.21 1.52
N THR A 93 2.28 -0.47 2.68
CA THR A 93 2.96 -0.55 3.97
C THR A 93 2.98 -2.01 4.42
N PHE A 94 4.13 -2.52 4.83
CA PHE A 94 4.28 -3.85 5.40
C PHE A 94 5.02 -3.77 6.74
N TYR A 95 4.30 -4.04 7.81
CA TYR A 95 4.80 -4.22 9.17
C TYR A 95 4.72 -5.70 9.51
N ALA A 96 5.87 -6.34 9.67
CA ALA A 96 5.92 -7.77 9.93
C ALA A 96 5.58 -8.10 11.39
N HIS A 97 5.25 -9.37 11.64
CA HIS A 97 4.88 -9.87 12.96
C HIS A 97 6.10 -10.29 13.79
N ASP A 98 7.25 -10.45 13.16
CA ASP A 98 8.50 -10.92 13.77
C ASP A 98 9.41 -9.78 14.24
N ASP A 99 8.93 -8.52 14.19
CA ASP A 99 9.67 -7.29 14.52
C ASP A 99 11.02 -7.11 13.80
N ALA A 100 11.39 -7.98 12.86
CA ALA A 100 12.68 -7.98 12.19
C ALA A 100 12.83 -6.84 11.17
N GLY A 101 11.76 -6.10 10.91
CA GLY A 101 11.77 -4.92 10.06
C GLY A 101 10.42 -4.59 9.43
N SER A 102 10.36 -3.42 8.84
CA SER A 102 9.19 -2.94 8.12
C SER A 102 9.60 -2.18 6.87
N CYS A 103 8.69 -2.10 5.92
CA CYS A 103 8.89 -1.30 4.73
C CYS A 103 7.62 -0.59 4.29
N CYS A 104 7.81 0.48 3.54
CA CYS A 104 6.76 1.16 2.82
C CYS A 104 7.25 1.46 1.41
N LEU A 105 6.45 1.14 0.40
CA LEU A 105 6.76 1.40 -1.00
C LEU A 105 5.75 2.41 -1.53
N THR A 106 6.25 3.53 -2.06
CA THR A 106 5.41 4.56 -2.69
C THR A 106 5.63 4.53 -4.20
N TYR A 107 4.53 4.60 -4.95
CA TYR A 107 4.54 4.64 -6.41
C TYR A 107 4.00 5.99 -6.89
N LYS A 108 4.56 6.53 -7.98
CA LYS A 108 4.06 7.77 -8.58
C LYS A 108 2.68 7.53 -9.18
N ARG A 109 1.69 8.32 -8.79
CA ARG A 109 0.30 8.18 -9.27
C ARG A 109 0.19 8.35 -10.78
N GLU A 110 0.96 9.24 -11.38
CA GLU A 110 0.85 9.62 -12.80
C GLU A 110 1.50 8.58 -13.72
N THR A 111 2.64 8.04 -13.30
CA THR A 111 3.43 7.12 -14.13
C THR A 111 3.29 5.66 -13.71
N HIS A 112 2.70 5.41 -12.54
CA HIS A 112 2.63 4.11 -11.86
C HIS A 112 3.99 3.45 -11.61
N LYS A 113 5.08 4.21 -11.67
CA LYS A 113 6.44 3.70 -11.42
C LYS A 113 6.78 3.81 -9.94
N PHE A 114 7.62 2.88 -9.47
CA PHE A 114 8.24 2.97 -8.16
C PHE A 114 8.88 4.35 -7.95
N SER A 115 8.64 4.96 -6.80
CA SER A 115 9.17 6.28 -6.45
C SER A 115 10.20 6.18 -5.33
N GLU A 116 9.83 5.55 -4.22
CA GLU A 116 10.64 5.49 -3.01
C GLU A 116 10.30 4.25 -2.18
N ALA A 117 11.25 3.83 -1.35
CA ALA A 117 11.05 2.89 -0.28
C ALA A 117 11.56 3.48 1.04
N GLN A 118 10.75 3.38 2.10
CA GLN A 118 11.16 3.66 3.47
C GLN A 118 11.27 2.33 4.20
N VAL A 119 12.42 2.07 4.82
CA VAL A 119 12.72 0.77 5.41
C VAL A 119 13.26 0.95 6.82
N PHE A 120 12.90 0.03 7.71
CA PHE A 120 13.33 0.01 9.11
C PHE A 120 13.66 -1.41 9.53
N GLY A 121 14.63 -1.57 10.44
CA GLY A 121 15.11 -2.88 10.88
C GLY A 121 15.91 -3.63 9.81
N ASP A 122 16.52 -4.74 10.22
CA ASP A 122 17.49 -5.47 9.41
C ASP A 122 16.86 -6.12 8.16
N LEU A 123 15.59 -6.53 8.25
CA LEU A 123 14.84 -7.11 7.14
C LEU A 123 13.98 -6.09 6.39
N GLY A 124 14.04 -4.80 6.73
CA GLY A 124 13.23 -3.77 6.07
C GLY A 124 13.53 -3.67 4.56
N PHE A 125 14.81 -3.68 4.17
CA PHE A 125 15.20 -3.60 2.77
C PHE A 125 14.85 -4.86 1.97
N PRO A 126 15.20 -6.10 2.41
CA PRO A 126 14.77 -7.32 1.74
C PRO A 126 13.25 -7.42 1.55
N ARG A 127 12.47 -6.97 2.54
CA ARG A 127 10.99 -6.93 2.44
C ARG A 127 10.51 -5.96 1.39
N ALA A 128 11.14 -4.79 1.28
CA ALA A 128 10.81 -3.83 0.24
C ALA A 128 11.08 -4.41 -1.15
N GLU A 129 12.23 -5.09 -1.34
CA GLU A 129 12.55 -5.76 -2.60
C GLU A 129 11.53 -6.84 -2.95
N LEU A 130 11.16 -7.70 -1.99
CA LEU A 130 10.14 -8.74 -2.18
C LEU A 130 8.79 -8.14 -2.63
N CYS A 131 8.30 -7.10 -1.92
CA CYS A 131 7.05 -6.44 -2.29
C CYS A 131 7.12 -5.87 -3.71
N LYS A 132 8.23 -5.20 -4.04
CA LYS A 132 8.45 -4.60 -5.35
C LYS A 132 8.49 -5.68 -6.45
N GLU A 133 9.15 -6.80 -6.20
CA GLU A 133 9.25 -7.92 -7.14
C GLU A 133 7.86 -8.47 -7.49
N TYR A 134 7.02 -8.77 -6.51
CA TYR A 134 5.66 -9.26 -6.77
C TYR A 134 4.79 -8.24 -7.51
N ILE A 135 4.95 -6.95 -7.23
CA ILE A 135 4.25 -5.89 -7.96
C ILE A 135 4.71 -5.85 -9.42
N GLU A 136 6.02 -5.87 -9.67
CA GLU A 136 6.60 -5.77 -11.00
C GLU A 136 6.38 -7.04 -11.84
N GLU A 137 6.41 -8.22 -11.21
CA GLU A 137 6.00 -9.50 -11.80
C GLU A 137 4.57 -9.41 -12.33
N TYR A 138 3.60 -9.04 -11.47
CA TYR A 138 2.21 -8.90 -11.87
C TYR A 138 2.04 -7.90 -13.02
N ILE A 139 2.72 -6.74 -12.94
CA ILE A 139 2.66 -5.73 -14.00
C ILE A 139 3.20 -6.29 -15.31
N ARG A 140 4.34 -6.99 -15.32
CA ARG A 140 4.90 -7.59 -16.55
C ARG A 140 3.91 -8.55 -17.19
N GLU A 141 3.38 -9.49 -16.43
CA GLU A 141 2.45 -10.52 -16.92
C GLU A 141 1.14 -9.94 -17.50
N HIS A 142 0.66 -8.83 -16.94
CA HIS A 142 -0.65 -8.25 -17.28
C HIS A 142 -0.56 -6.96 -18.11
N SER A 143 0.65 -6.56 -18.52
CA SER A 143 0.87 -5.46 -19.47
C SER A 143 0.81 -5.94 -20.92
N ASP A 144 1.27 -7.16 -21.19
CA ASP A 144 1.34 -7.73 -22.54
C ASP A 144 -0.02 -8.21 -23.06
N SER A 145 -0.94 -8.57 -22.18
CA SER A 145 -2.31 -9.00 -22.49
C SER A 145 -3.26 -7.88 -22.94
N ARG A 146 -2.77 -6.65 -23.15
CA ARG A 146 -3.54 -5.52 -23.73
C ARG A 146 -3.16 -5.21 -25.18
N ASN A 147 -2.15 -5.88 -25.72
CA ASN A 147 -1.67 -5.70 -27.09
C ASN A 147 -2.01 -6.90 -28.00
N GLN A 148 -2.87 -7.81 -27.55
CA GLN A 148 -3.51 -8.87 -28.33
C GLN A 148 -5.02 -8.67 -28.32
#